data_AF-A0A1C5RZP4-F1
#
_entry.id   AF-A0A1C5RZP4-F1
#
_cell.length_a   1.000
_cell.length_b   1.000
_cell.length_c   1.000
_cell.angle_alpha   90.00
_cell.angle_beta   90.00
_cell.angle_gamma   90.00
#
_symmetry.space_group_name_H-M   'P 1'
#
loop_
_entity.id
_entity.type
_entity.pdbx_description
1 polymer ?
#
loop_
_entity_poly.entity_id
_entity_poly.type
_entity_poly.pdbx_seq_one_letter_code
_entity_poly.pdbx_strand_id
1 'polypeptide(L)'
;MSVSFPKPLTDKEEKYYISLWEKGDEQAREILIERNLRLVAHIAKKYATATQSMDDYISTGTIGLIKAVNTYRSGKSVRLATYAARCIENEILMSIRASKKTSSEVSINLPIGTDKDGNEISLNDILGTDPDAVIDDINTRIQVRDMLNALGSVLTDREKQIIIHRYGILGTAPRTQREVAAYLGISRSYVSRIEKKALEKLRRAMES
;
A
#
# COMPACT_ATOMS: atom_id res chain seq x y z
N MET A 1 29.32 -22.62 11.84
CA MET A 1 30.19 -22.58 13.05
C MET A 1 29.35 -22.95 14.25
N SER A 2 29.58 -24.11 14.86
CA SER A 2 28.88 -24.54 16.08
C SER A 2 29.41 -23.75 17.27
N VAL A 3 28.91 -22.52 17.45
CA VAL A 3 29.15 -21.73 18.65
C VAL A 3 28.32 -22.37 19.77
N SER A 4 28.91 -23.37 20.44
CA SER A 4 28.30 -23.92 21.64
C SER A 4 28.22 -22.81 22.67
N PHE A 5 27.01 -22.45 23.08
CA PHE A 5 26.79 -21.56 24.21
C PHE A 5 27.66 -21.96 25.42
N PRO A 6 28.00 -21.03 26.31
CA PRO A 6 28.72 -21.36 27.53
C PRO A 6 27.88 -22.28 28.43
N LYS A 7 28.55 -23.11 29.25
CA LYS A 7 27.86 -24.01 30.19
C LYS A 7 27.05 -23.18 31.21
N PRO A 8 25.87 -23.66 31.64
CA PRO A 8 25.09 -23.00 32.69
C PRO A 8 25.89 -22.85 33.98
N LEU A 9 25.56 -21.84 34.78
CA LEU A 9 26.12 -21.64 36.11
C LEU A 9 25.56 -22.68 37.09
N THR A 10 26.35 -23.00 38.11
CA THR A 10 25.85 -23.75 39.28
C THR A 10 25.02 -22.86 40.19
N ASP A 11 24.19 -23.45 41.06
CA ASP A 11 23.36 -22.70 42.02
C ASP A 11 24.17 -21.75 42.93
N LYS A 12 25.42 -22.10 43.24
CA LYS A 12 26.32 -21.25 44.05
C LYS A 12 26.84 -20.05 43.25
N GLU A 13 27.28 -20.29 42.01
CA GLU A 13 27.76 -19.24 41.12
C GLU A 13 26.62 -18.29 40.71
N GLU A 14 25.43 -18.82 40.42
CA GLU A 14 24.26 -18.00 40.09
C GLU A 14 23.94 -17.02 41.23
N LYS A 15 23.90 -17.49 42.49
CA LYS A 15 23.71 -16.62 43.66
C LYS A 15 24.83 -15.58 43.81
N TYR A 16 26.07 -15.97 43.55
CA TYR A 16 27.22 -15.07 43.60
C TYR A 16 27.09 -13.93 42.59
N TYR A 17 26.85 -14.23 41.32
CA TYR A 17 26.70 -13.21 40.28
C TYR A 17 25.43 -12.36 40.45
N ILE A 18 24.33 -12.93 40.96
CA ILE A 18 23.15 -12.14 41.32
C ILE A 18 23.49 -11.11 42.40
N SER A 19 24.24 -11.50 43.44
CA SER A 19 24.64 -10.58 44.52
C SER A 19 25.59 -9.48 44.05
N LEU A 20 26.43 -9.75 43.05
CA LEU A 20 27.28 -8.74 42.41
C LEU A 20 26.45 -7.78 41.56
N TRP A 21 25.51 -8.30 40.78
CA TRP A 21 24.61 -7.47 39.98
C TRP A 21 23.74 -6.55 40.85
N GLU A 22 23.25 -7.03 41.99
CA GLU A 22 22.50 -6.21 42.96
C GLU A 22 23.37 -5.06 43.54
N LYS A 23 24.69 -5.18 43.51
CA LYS A 23 25.65 -4.12 43.89
C LYS A 23 26.02 -3.20 42.71
N GLY A 24 25.46 -3.42 41.52
CA GLY A 24 25.69 -2.61 40.32
C GLY A 24 26.81 -3.10 39.40
N ASP A 25 27.28 -4.35 39.54
CA ASP A 25 28.32 -4.91 38.66
C ASP A 25 27.76 -5.34 37.29
N GLU A 26 28.07 -4.56 36.27
CA GLU A 26 27.65 -4.78 34.89
C GLU A 26 28.19 -6.09 34.28
N GLN A 27 29.41 -6.50 34.64
CA GLN A 27 30.00 -7.74 34.13
C GLN A 27 29.24 -8.95 34.66
N ALA A 28 28.78 -8.89 35.91
CA ALA A 28 27.94 -9.93 36.48
C ALA A 28 26.62 -10.09 35.71
N ARG A 29 26.03 -8.98 35.23
CA ARG A 29 24.83 -9.02 34.39
C ARG A 29 25.09 -9.74 33.07
N GLU A 30 26.17 -9.39 32.37
CA GLU A 30 26.53 -10.02 31.10
C GLU A 30 26.74 -11.52 31.25
N ILE A 31 27.48 -11.94 32.29
CA ILE A 31 27.69 -13.35 32.61
C ILE A 31 26.34 -14.06 32.85
N LEU A 32 25.43 -13.46 33.63
CA LEU A 32 24.11 -14.03 33.88
C LEU A 32 23.30 -14.20 32.57
N ILE A 33 23.38 -13.25 31.64
CA ILE A 33 22.70 -13.32 30.35
C ILE A 33 23.32 -14.43 29.49
N GLU A 34 24.63 -14.40 29.24
CA GLU A 34 25.32 -15.35 28.36
C GLU A 34 25.13 -16.80 28.80
N ARG A 35 25.23 -17.05 30.11
CA ARG A 35 25.11 -18.39 30.70
C ARG A 35 23.69 -18.96 30.62
N ASN A 36 22.70 -18.10 30.39
CA ASN A 36 21.29 -18.48 30.24
C ASN A 36 20.79 -18.47 28.77
N LEU A 37 21.64 -18.17 27.78
CA LEU A 37 21.23 -18.18 26.36
C LEU A 37 20.70 -19.55 25.87
N ARG A 38 21.18 -20.65 26.46
CA ARG A 38 20.64 -22.00 26.15
C ARG A 38 19.15 -22.13 26.47
N LEU A 39 18.70 -21.47 27.53
CA LEU A 39 17.28 -21.46 27.92
C LEU A 39 16.45 -20.76 26.85
N VAL A 40 16.94 -19.65 26.30
CA VAL A 40 16.28 -18.92 25.21
C VAL A 40 16.11 -19.82 23.99
N ALA A 41 17.20 -20.47 23.54
CA ALA A 41 17.15 -21.37 22.39
C ALA A 41 16.18 -22.55 22.63
N HIS A 42 16.15 -23.11 23.84
CA HIS A 42 15.22 -24.18 24.20
C HIS A 42 13.75 -23.72 24.14
N ILE A 43 13.43 -22.54 24.69
CA ILE A 43 12.07 -22.00 24.69
C ILE A 43 11.65 -21.58 23.28
N ALA A 44 12.53 -20.93 22.51
CA ALA A 44 12.26 -20.52 21.13
C ALA A 44 11.85 -21.71 20.24
N LYS A 45 12.42 -22.90 20.48
CA LYS A 45 12.10 -24.12 19.71
C LYS A 45 10.61 -24.49 19.79
N LYS A 46 9.93 -24.19 20.91
CA LYS A 46 8.48 -24.43 21.07
C LYS A 46 7.63 -23.56 20.13
N TYR A 47 8.16 -22.42 19.69
CA TYR A 47 7.46 -21.41 18.90
C TYR A 47 7.87 -21.39 17.42
N ALA A 48 8.92 -22.14 17.06
CA ALA A 48 9.36 -22.30 15.69
C ALA A 48 8.19 -22.78 14.81
N THR A 49 7.76 -21.92 13.87
CA THR A 49 6.69 -22.18 12.91
C THR A 49 7.24 -21.93 11.51
N ALA A 50 6.64 -22.53 10.48
CA ALA A 50 7.13 -22.40 9.09
C ALA A 50 7.24 -20.95 8.57
N THR A 51 6.51 -20.01 9.17
CA THR A 51 6.42 -18.61 8.72
C THR A 51 7.45 -17.67 9.33
N GLN A 52 8.14 -18.05 10.41
CA GLN A 52 9.06 -17.16 11.12
C GLN A 52 10.37 -17.87 11.46
N SER A 53 11.50 -17.20 11.22
CA SER A 53 12.83 -17.76 11.47
C SER A 53 13.03 -18.06 12.96
N MET A 54 13.68 -19.20 13.24
CA MET A 54 14.13 -19.55 14.60
C MET A 54 15.03 -18.45 15.18
N ASP A 55 15.82 -17.78 14.34
CA ASP A 55 16.75 -16.73 14.76
C ASP A 55 16.01 -15.47 15.26
N ASP A 56 14.83 -15.17 14.71
CA ASP A 56 13.98 -14.06 15.18
C ASP A 56 13.45 -14.32 16.59
N TYR A 57 13.03 -15.56 16.85
CA TYR A 57 12.56 -15.98 18.17
C TYR A 57 13.70 -16.01 19.20
N ILE A 58 14.91 -16.42 18.80
CA ILE A 58 16.08 -16.34 19.66
C ILE A 58 16.41 -14.88 19.99
N SER A 59 16.40 -14.00 18.99
CA SER A 59 16.69 -12.58 19.17
C SER A 59 15.65 -11.91 20.09
N THR A 60 14.36 -12.14 19.82
CA THR A 60 13.24 -11.64 20.64
C THR A 60 13.29 -12.21 22.06
N GLY A 61 13.52 -13.52 22.19
CA GLY A 61 13.64 -14.17 23.48
C GLY A 61 14.83 -13.67 24.30
N THR A 62 15.93 -13.30 23.65
CA THR A 62 17.10 -12.70 24.30
C THR A 62 16.75 -11.35 24.94
N ILE A 63 15.91 -10.54 24.30
CA ILE A 63 15.37 -9.31 24.90
C ILE A 63 14.57 -9.64 26.17
N GLY A 64 13.76 -10.70 26.13
CA GLY A 64 13.03 -11.19 27.31
C GLY A 64 13.94 -11.64 28.44
N LEU A 65 15.05 -12.33 28.13
CA LEU A 65 16.06 -12.73 29.11
C LEU A 65 16.76 -11.51 29.74
N ILE A 66 17.17 -10.53 28.93
CA ILE A 66 17.80 -9.28 29.43
C ILE A 66 16.86 -8.57 30.40
N LYS A 67 15.58 -8.42 30.02
CA LYS A 67 14.54 -7.85 30.90
C LYS A 67 14.39 -8.65 32.19
N ALA A 68 14.45 -9.98 32.12
CA ALA A 68 14.40 -10.83 33.30
C ALA A 68 15.57 -10.59 34.25
N VAL A 69 16.80 -10.58 33.75
CA VAL A 69 18.01 -10.34 34.58
C VAL A 69 17.99 -8.95 35.21
N ASN A 70 17.55 -7.93 34.48
CA ASN A 70 17.45 -6.56 35.00
C ASN A 70 16.39 -6.40 36.11
N THR A 71 15.28 -7.12 36.01
CA THR A 71 14.13 -6.99 36.93
C THR A 71 14.07 -8.04 38.02
N TYR A 72 14.90 -9.09 37.94
CA TYR A 72 14.96 -10.14 38.94
C TYR A 72 15.44 -9.59 40.29
N ARG A 73 14.93 -10.18 41.37
CA ARG A 73 15.29 -9.85 42.75
C ARG A 73 15.45 -11.13 43.55
N SER A 74 16.56 -11.27 44.25
CA SER A 74 16.92 -12.48 45.01
C SER A 74 15.97 -12.82 46.17
N GLY A 75 15.18 -11.84 46.65
CA GLY A 75 14.22 -12.00 47.74
C GLY A 75 12.94 -12.78 47.39
N LYS A 76 12.73 -13.17 46.12
CA LYS A 76 11.58 -13.99 45.70
C LYS A 76 11.94 -15.48 45.75
N SER A 77 11.00 -16.33 46.16
CA SER A 77 11.19 -17.78 46.34
C SER A 77 11.37 -18.60 45.05
N VAL A 78 11.67 -17.95 43.92
CA VAL A 78 11.65 -18.55 42.58
C VAL A 78 13.02 -18.39 41.95
N ARG A 79 13.55 -19.47 41.34
CA ARG A 79 14.85 -19.47 40.66
C ARG A 79 14.85 -18.49 39.48
N LEU A 80 16.02 -17.92 39.17
CA LEU A 80 16.19 -16.98 38.05
C LEU A 80 15.73 -17.61 36.72
N ALA A 81 16.12 -18.86 36.44
CA ALA A 81 15.72 -19.57 35.23
C ALA A 81 14.18 -19.67 35.07
N THR A 82 13.44 -19.91 36.17
CA THR A 82 11.98 -20.00 36.13
C THR A 82 11.34 -18.64 35.86
N TYR A 83 11.88 -17.57 36.46
CA TYR A 83 11.42 -16.21 36.18
C TYR A 83 11.75 -15.79 34.73
N ALA A 84 12.99 -16.03 34.30
CA ALA A 84 13.46 -15.75 32.95
C ALA A 84 12.64 -16.49 31.89
N ALA A 85 12.30 -17.76 32.12
CA ALA A 85 11.46 -18.53 31.20
C ALA A 85 10.12 -17.83 30.92
N ARG A 86 9.47 -17.27 31.95
CA ARG A 86 8.21 -16.52 31.78
C ARG A 86 8.40 -15.23 30.99
N CYS A 87 9.49 -14.51 31.22
CA CYS A 87 9.80 -13.28 30.49
C CYS A 87 10.13 -13.55 29.01
N ILE A 88 10.94 -14.58 28.74
CA ILE A 88 11.30 -15.03 27.39
C ILE A 88 10.03 -15.41 26.63
N GLU A 89 9.19 -16.27 27.23
CA GLU A 89 7.94 -16.72 26.62
C GLU A 89 6.98 -15.55 26.35
N ASN A 90 6.86 -14.61 27.28
CA ASN A 90 6.01 -13.44 27.09
C ASN A 90 6.46 -12.57 25.91
N GLU A 91 7.76 -12.33 25.74
CA GLU A 91 8.23 -11.50 24.62
C GLU A 91 8.08 -12.16 23.27
N ILE A 92 8.35 -13.47 23.18
CA ILE A 92 8.08 -14.23 21.95
C ILE A 92 6.59 -14.15 21.60
N LEU A 93 5.70 -14.35 22.57
CA LEU A 93 4.25 -14.24 22.36
C LEU A 93 3.79 -12.82 22.02
N MET A 94 4.43 -11.78 22.57
CA MET A 94 4.16 -10.38 22.20
C MET A 94 4.53 -10.11 20.75
N SER A 95 5.71 -10.58 20.30
CA SER A 95 6.16 -10.47 18.91
C SER A 95 5.19 -11.17 17.94
N ILE A 96 4.80 -12.42 18.24
CA ILE A 96 3.83 -13.16 17.42
C ILE A 96 2.49 -12.41 17.31
N ARG A 97 2.00 -11.82 18.42
CA ARG A 97 0.75 -11.03 18.41
C ARG A 97 0.88 -9.75 17.60
N ALA A 98 2.04 -9.12 17.59
CA ALA A 98 2.31 -7.94 16.76
C ALA A 98 2.32 -8.31 15.27
N SER A 99 3.03 -9.38 14.89
CA SER A 99 3.10 -9.87 13.50
C SER A 99 1.75 -10.36 12.95
N LYS A 100 0.87 -10.90 13.81
CA LYS A 100 -0.47 -11.32 13.39
C LYS A 100 -1.32 -10.16 12.85
N LYS A 101 -1.07 -8.92 13.29
CA LYS A 101 -1.81 -7.74 12.80
C LYS A 101 -1.53 -7.44 11.33
N THR A 102 -0.32 -7.73 10.85
CA THR A 102 0.11 -7.51 9.46
C THR A 102 0.07 -8.78 8.61
N SER A 103 -0.16 -9.95 9.21
CA SER A 103 -0.22 -11.24 8.48
C SER A 103 -1.36 -11.34 7.45
N SER A 104 -2.35 -10.45 7.47
CA SER A 104 -3.39 -10.35 6.45
C SER A 104 -3.03 -9.38 5.30
N GLU A 105 -1.91 -8.68 5.41
CA GLU A 105 -1.44 -7.79 4.34
C GLU A 105 -0.78 -8.63 3.26
N VAL A 106 -1.28 -8.50 2.03
CA VAL A 106 -0.74 -9.16 0.84
C VAL A 106 -0.03 -8.09 0.02
N SER A 107 1.19 -8.39 -0.43
CA SER A 107 1.91 -7.50 -1.33
C SER A 107 1.14 -7.38 -2.66
N ILE A 108 0.93 -6.15 -3.12
CA ILE A 108 0.26 -5.87 -4.39
C ILE A 108 1.11 -6.39 -5.58
N ASN A 109 2.42 -6.54 -5.38
CA ASN A 109 3.35 -7.10 -6.36
C ASN A 109 3.46 -8.63 -6.28
N LEU A 110 2.71 -9.30 -5.38
CA LEU A 110 2.73 -10.75 -5.30
C LEU A 110 2.06 -11.33 -6.57
N PRO A 111 2.70 -12.28 -7.27
CA PRO A 111 2.09 -12.94 -8.41
C PRO A 111 0.87 -13.73 -7.93
N ILE A 112 -0.28 -13.49 -8.57
CA ILE A 112 -1.56 -14.16 -8.29
C ILE A 112 -1.89 -15.25 -9.31
N GLY A 113 -1.15 -15.29 -10.41
CA GLY A 113 -1.34 -16.29 -11.46
C GLY A 113 -0.43 -16.03 -12.65
N THR A 114 -0.65 -16.78 -13.72
CA THR A 114 0.05 -16.64 -14.99
C THR A 114 -0.96 -16.35 -16.10
N ASP A 115 -0.63 -15.43 -17.02
CA ASP A 115 -1.42 -15.23 -18.23
C ASP A 115 -1.27 -16.41 -19.20
N LYS A 116 -2.06 -16.42 -20.27
CA LYS A 116 -2.01 -17.38 -21.38
C LYS A 116 -0.64 -17.48 -22.03
N ASP A 117 0.15 -16.40 -21.98
CA ASP A 117 1.51 -16.34 -22.50
C ASP A 117 2.58 -16.74 -21.46
N GLY A 118 2.17 -17.14 -20.25
CA GLY A 118 3.07 -17.59 -19.18
C GLY A 118 3.72 -16.48 -18.36
N ASN A 119 3.37 -15.21 -18.61
CA ASN A 119 3.83 -14.08 -17.80
C ASN A 119 3.13 -14.07 -16.44
N GLU A 120 3.87 -13.76 -15.38
CA GLU A 120 3.31 -13.61 -14.03
C GLU A 120 2.40 -12.37 -13.96
N ILE A 121 1.18 -12.55 -13.49
CA ILE A 121 0.22 -11.47 -13.25
C ILE A 121 0.24 -11.15 -11.76
N SER A 122 0.38 -9.87 -11.42
CA SER A 122 0.29 -9.36 -10.05
C SER A 122 -1.04 -8.66 -9.78
N LEU A 123 -1.37 -8.44 -8.50
CA LEU A 123 -2.55 -7.64 -8.11
C LEU A 123 -2.49 -6.21 -8.66
N ASN A 124 -1.29 -5.65 -8.83
CA ASN A 124 -1.08 -4.31 -9.37
C ASN A 124 -1.62 -4.17 -10.80
N ASP A 125 -1.45 -5.21 -11.61
CA ASP A 125 -1.86 -5.21 -13.01
C ASP A 125 -3.39 -5.20 -13.17
N ILE A 126 -4.12 -5.65 -12.14
CA ILE A 126 -5.59 -5.68 -12.11
C ILE A 126 -6.17 -4.41 -11.47
N LEU A 127 -5.52 -3.92 -10.41
CA LEU A 127 -6.01 -2.78 -9.61
C LEU A 127 -5.58 -1.41 -10.17
N GLY A 128 -4.72 -1.38 -11.18
CA GLY A 128 -4.31 -0.15 -11.86
C GLY A 128 -5.49 0.60 -12.47
N THR A 129 -5.46 1.93 -12.41
CA THR A 129 -6.30 2.76 -13.29
C THR A 129 -5.72 2.67 -14.69
N ASP A 130 -6.59 2.59 -15.70
CA ASP A 130 -6.18 2.62 -17.10
C ASP A 130 -5.22 3.81 -17.33
N PRO A 131 -3.96 3.55 -17.73
CA PRO A 131 -2.96 4.61 -17.91
C PRO A 131 -3.39 5.65 -18.93
N ASP A 132 -4.27 5.28 -19.87
CA ASP A 132 -4.76 6.15 -20.92
C ASP A 132 -5.96 6.99 -20.48
N ALA A 133 -6.61 6.67 -19.34
CA ALA A 133 -7.80 7.41 -18.88
C ALA A 133 -7.53 8.91 -18.64
N VAL A 134 -6.32 9.25 -18.16
CA VAL A 134 -5.91 10.65 -17.97
C VAL A 134 -5.61 11.31 -19.32
N ILE A 135 -4.99 10.58 -20.23
CA ILE A 135 -4.62 11.08 -21.57
C ILE A 135 -5.89 11.34 -22.39
N ASP A 136 -6.88 10.44 -22.32
CA ASP A 136 -8.16 10.56 -23.01
C ASP A 136 -8.99 11.74 -22.51
N ASP A 137 -9.05 11.97 -21.19
CA ASP A 137 -9.72 13.15 -20.63
C ASP A 137 -9.04 14.45 -21.09
N ILE A 138 -7.71 14.49 -21.09
CA ILE A 138 -6.95 15.65 -21.58
C ILE A 138 -7.21 15.89 -23.07
N ASN A 139 -7.12 14.85 -23.90
CA ASN A 139 -7.38 14.93 -25.34
C ASN A 139 -8.80 15.41 -25.62
N THR A 140 -9.79 14.88 -24.90
CA THR A 140 -11.20 15.28 -25.02
C THR A 140 -11.37 16.77 -24.70
N ARG A 141 -10.76 17.26 -23.61
CA ARG A 141 -10.82 18.68 -23.23
C ARG A 141 -10.17 19.59 -24.28
N ILE A 142 -9.04 19.17 -24.85
CA ILE A 142 -8.37 19.90 -25.93
C ILE A 142 -9.26 19.97 -27.17
N GLN A 143 -9.82 18.84 -27.61
CA GLN A 143 -10.74 18.80 -28.75
C GLN A 143 -11.98 19.68 -28.56
N VAL A 144 -12.58 19.67 -27.36
CA VAL A 144 -13.72 20.53 -27.04
C VAL A 144 -13.35 22.01 -27.11
N ARG A 145 -12.19 22.39 -26.56
CA ARG A 145 -11.70 23.78 -26.61
C ARG A 145 -11.47 24.23 -28.05
N ASP A 146 -10.81 23.41 -28.85
CA ASP A 146 -10.45 23.76 -30.22
C ASP A 146 -11.71 23.85 -31.11
N MET A 147 -12.69 22.96 -30.89
CA MET A 147 -14.03 23.06 -31.50
C MET A 147 -14.75 24.37 -31.12
N LEU A 148 -14.73 24.77 -29.85
CA LEU A 148 -15.34 26.03 -29.39
C LEU A 148 -14.64 27.25 -30.00
N ASN A 149 -13.32 27.20 -30.16
CA ASN A 149 -12.56 28.25 -30.86
C ASN A 149 -12.95 28.32 -32.35
N ALA A 150 -13.02 27.18 -33.04
CA ALA A 150 -13.41 27.11 -34.45
C ALA A 150 -14.84 27.63 -34.70
N LEU A 151 -15.76 27.37 -33.76
CA LEU A 151 -17.12 27.93 -33.78
C LEU A 151 -17.12 29.47 -33.71
N GLY A 152 -16.13 30.08 -33.04
CA GLY A 152 -16.01 31.52 -32.90
C GLY A 152 -15.27 32.20 -34.05
N SER A 153 -14.30 31.53 -34.67
CA SER A 153 -13.42 32.13 -35.67
C SER A 153 -13.84 31.87 -37.13
N VAL A 154 -14.46 30.73 -37.43
CA VAL A 154 -14.69 30.29 -38.82
C VAL A 154 -16.16 30.42 -39.26
N LEU A 155 -17.09 30.35 -38.32
CA LEU A 155 -18.51 30.47 -38.61
C LEU A 155 -19.00 31.92 -38.51
N THR A 156 -19.87 32.30 -39.44
CA THR A 156 -20.67 33.53 -39.33
C THR A 156 -21.69 33.42 -38.20
N ASP A 157 -22.20 34.55 -37.69
CA ASP A 157 -23.21 34.55 -36.62
C ASP A 157 -24.44 33.68 -36.94
N ARG A 158 -24.87 33.68 -38.20
CA ARG A 158 -26.02 32.88 -38.66
C ARG A 158 -25.71 31.39 -38.69
N GLU A 159 -24.51 31.00 -39.12
CA GLU A 159 -24.04 29.61 -39.10
C GLU A 159 -23.89 29.12 -37.66
N LYS A 160 -23.27 29.94 -36.80
CA LYS A 160 -23.06 29.66 -35.38
C LYS A 160 -24.38 29.44 -34.64
N GLN A 161 -25.38 30.31 -34.85
CA GLN A 161 -26.71 30.14 -34.26
C GLN A 161 -27.39 28.83 -34.68
N ILE A 162 -27.28 28.45 -35.95
CA ILE A 162 -27.84 27.19 -36.45
C ILE A 162 -27.14 26.00 -35.78
N ILE A 163 -25.80 25.98 -35.73
CA ILE A 163 -25.04 24.88 -35.14
C ILE A 163 -25.26 24.76 -33.62
N ILE A 164 -25.26 25.88 -32.89
CA ILE A 164 -25.52 25.90 -31.45
C ILE A 164 -26.89 25.27 -31.14
N HIS A 165 -27.96 25.75 -31.77
CA HIS A 165 -29.31 25.23 -31.52
C HIS A 165 -29.53 23.82 -32.06
N ARG A 166 -28.83 23.43 -33.13
CA ARG A 166 -28.95 22.11 -33.72
C ARG A 166 -28.38 21.02 -32.81
N TYR A 167 -27.20 21.28 -32.24
CA TYR A 167 -26.45 20.31 -31.43
C TYR A 167 -26.51 20.55 -29.93
N GLY A 168 -27.17 21.64 -29.49
CA GLY A 168 -27.33 21.94 -28.07
C GLY A 168 -26.04 22.42 -27.39
N ILE A 169 -25.20 23.15 -28.13
CA ILE A 169 -23.92 23.65 -27.62
C ILE A 169 -24.20 24.86 -26.70
N LEU A 170 -23.28 25.18 -25.78
CA LEU A 170 -23.38 26.34 -24.87
C LEU A 170 -24.65 26.33 -23.98
N GLY A 171 -25.09 25.14 -23.55
CA GLY A 171 -26.23 24.99 -22.64
C GLY A 171 -27.60 25.18 -23.31
N THR A 172 -27.66 25.12 -24.65
CA THR A 172 -28.93 25.13 -25.37
C THR A 172 -29.48 23.71 -25.55
N ALA A 173 -30.80 23.55 -25.62
CA ALA A 173 -31.39 22.25 -25.95
C ALA A 173 -31.22 21.96 -27.46
N PRO A 174 -30.87 20.71 -27.87
CA PRO A 174 -30.76 20.35 -29.27
C PRO A 174 -32.13 20.38 -29.96
N ARG A 175 -32.16 20.88 -31.19
CA ARG A 175 -33.39 21.08 -31.98
C ARG A 175 -33.31 20.37 -33.33
N THR A 176 -34.47 19.93 -33.83
CA THR A 176 -34.58 19.41 -35.20
C THR A 176 -34.37 20.52 -36.24
N GLN A 177 -33.98 20.20 -37.47
CA GLN A 177 -33.88 21.17 -38.57
C GLN A 177 -35.18 21.96 -38.76
N ARG A 178 -36.34 21.29 -38.56
CA ARG A 178 -37.66 21.92 -38.66
C ARG A 178 -37.88 22.92 -37.52
N GLU A 179 -37.48 22.58 -36.30
CA GLU A 179 -37.57 23.48 -35.14
C GLU A 179 -36.60 24.66 -35.24
N VAL A 180 -35.36 24.44 -35.68
CA VAL A 180 -34.40 25.52 -35.94
C VAL A 180 -34.91 26.44 -37.04
N ALA A 181 -35.50 25.88 -38.10
CA ALA A 181 -36.12 26.64 -39.20
C ALA A 181 -37.28 27.51 -38.72
N ALA A 182 -38.18 26.94 -37.92
CA ALA A 182 -39.30 27.65 -37.31
C ALA A 182 -38.82 28.77 -36.36
N TYR A 183 -37.81 28.49 -35.54
CA TYR A 183 -37.22 29.45 -34.61
C TYR A 183 -36.54 30.64 -35.32
N LEU A 184 -35.85 30.37 -36.43
CA LEU A 184 -35.10 31.39 -37.18
C LEU A 184 -35.91 32.06 -38.31
N GLY A 185 -37.17 31.66 -38.51
CA GLY A 185 -38.05 32.20 -39.55
C GLY A 185 -37.59 31.90 -40.98
N ILE A 186 -36.96 30.74 -41.22
CA ILE A 186 -36.38 30.35 -42.51
C ILE A 186 -36.85 28.95 -42.93
N SER A 187 -36.65 28.58 -44.19
CA SER A 187 -37.04 27.24 -44.66
C SER A 187 -36.12 26.14 -44.11
N ARG A 188 -36.69 24.96 -43.85
CA ARG A 188 -35.93 23.76 -43.44
C ARG A 188 -34.79 23.44 -44.41
N SER A 189 -35.05 23.56 -45.72
CA SER A 189 -34.05 23.31 -46.76
C SER A 189 -32.88 24.29 -46.68
N TYR A 190 -33.16 25.55 -46.30
CA TYR A 190 -32.13 26.56 -46.13
C TYR A 190 -31.26 26.27 -44.90
N VAL A 191 -31.88 25.87 -43.77
CA VAL A 191 -31.14 25.40 -42.57
C VAL A 191 -30.22 24.24 -42.92
N SER A 192 -30.71 23.22 -43.63
CA SER A 192 -29.91 22.05 -44.03
C SER A 192 -28.71 22.43 -44.90
N ARG A 193 -28.87 23.39 -45.82
CA ARG A 193 -27.77 23.88 -46.67
C ARG A 193 -26.72 24.62 -45.86
N ILE A 194 -27.13 25.44 -44.88
CA ILE A 194 -26.21 26.18 -44.01
C ILE A 194 -25.49 25.24 -43.05
N GLU A 195 -26.22 24.31 -42.42
CA GLU A 195 -25.66 23.27 -41.53
C GLU A 195 -24.54 22.49 -42.23
N LYS A 196 -24.79 21.99 -43.45
CA LYS A 196 -23.77 21.26 -44.21
C LYS A 196 -22.51 22.10 -44.46
N LYS A 197 -22.66 23.36 -44.87
CA LYS A 197 -21.53 24.26 -45.12
C LYS A 197 -20.76 24.61 -43.84
N ALA A 198 -21.47 24.81 -42.73
CA ALA A 198 -20.87 25.11 -41.45
C ALA A 198 -20.08 23.91 -40.91
N LEU A 199 -20.60 22.69 -41.04
CA LEU A 199 -19.88 21.47 -40.67
C LEU A 199 -18.62 21.25 -41.52
N GLU A 200 -18.67 21.51 -42.83
CA GLU A 200 -17.48 21.44 -43.70
C GLU A 200 -16.40 22.46 -43.29
N LYS A 201 -16.81 23.67 -42.92
CA LYS A 201 -15.89 24.71 -42.40
C LYS A 201 -15.24 24.31 -41.08
N LEU A 202 -16.04 23.82 -40.14
CA LEU A 202 -15.55 23.36 -38.83
C LEU A 202 -14.59 22.17 -38.98
N ARG A 203 -14.95 21.20 -39.84
CA ARG A 203 -14.09 20.05 -40.14
C ARG A 203 -12.72 20.49 -40.64
N ARG A 204 -12.65 21.39 -41.63
CA ARG A 204 -11.38 21.90 -42.14
C ARG A 204 -10.55 22.61 -41.07
N ALA A 205 -11.20 23.37 -40.20
CA ALA A 205 -10.54 24.11 -39.13
C ALA A 205 -10.00 23.20 -38.02
N MET A 206 -10.60 22.02 -37.82
CA MET A 206 -10.14 21.03 -36.85
C MET A 206 -9.11 20.04 -37.42
N GLU A 207 -9.07 19.87 -38.75
CA GLU A 207 -8.06 19.07 -39.46
C GLU A 207 -6.77 19.86 -39.79
N SER A 208 -6.72 21.16 -39.48
CA SER A 208 -5.58 22.07 -39.71
C SER A 208 -4.77 22.26 -38.42
#